data_AF-A0AAD5QK31-F1
#
_entry.id   AF-A0AAD5QK31-F1
#
_cell.length_a   1.000
_cell.length_b   1.000
_cell.length_c   1.000
_cell.angle_alpha   90.00
_cell.angle_beta   90.00
_cell.angle_gamma   90.00
#
_symmetry.space_group_name_H-M   'P 1'
#
loop_
_entity.id
_entity.type
_entity.pdbx_description
1 polymer ?
#
loop_
_entity_poly.entity_id
_entity_poly.type
_entity_poly.pdbx_seq_one_letter_code
_entity_poly.pdbx_strand_id
1 'polypeptide(L)' 'MAYAGKPEVFDVLERQGRSALLPEAVISAILGHLKARVTYAPIQCQDVVLNPAADMGGSSI' A
#
# COMPACT_ATOMS: atom_id res chain seq x y z
N MET A 1 7.49 9.08 -13.52
CA MET A 1 8.40 9.13 -12.36
C MET A 1 7.85 8.16 -11.33
N ALA A 2 8.41 6.95 -11.24
CA ALA A 2 7.98 5.98 -10.23
C ALA A 2 8.65 6.33 -8.90
N TYR A 3 7.86 6.47 -7.84
CA TYR A 3 8.39 6.66 -6.49
C TYR A 3 9.27 5.45 -6.14
N ALA A 4 10.59 5.66 -6.13
CA ALA A 4 11.56 4.71 -5.59
C ALA A 4 11.57 4.84 -4.05
N GLY A 5 10.38 4.73 -3.44
CA GLY A 5 10.27 4.64 -1.99
C GLY A 5 10.73 3.26 -1.54
N LYS A 6 11.50 3.19 -0.46
CA LYS A 6 11.75 1.93 0.22
C LYS A 6 10.39 1.31 0.59
N PRO A 7 10.20 -0.01 0.45
CA PRO A 7 8.97 -0.65 0.89
C PRO A 7 8.77 -0.39 2.39
N GLU A 8 7.53 -0.17 2.83
CA GLU A 8 7.17 0.15 4.22
C GLU A 8 7.78 -0.84 5.25
N VAL A 9 7.94 -2.11 4.86
CA VAL A 9 8.63 -3.15 5.66
C VAL A 9 10.05 -2.76 6.06
N PHE A 10 10.81 -2.06 5.21
CA PHE A 10 12.19 -1.68 5.51
C PHE A 10 12.23 -0.61 6.61
N ASP A 11 11.27 0.31 6.62
CA ASP A 11 11.18 1.36 7.63
C ASP A 11 10.81 0.77 9.01
N VAL A 12 9.93 -0.24 9.02
CA VAL A 12 9.58 -0.98 10.24
C VAL A 12 10.80 -1.70 10.80
N LEU A 13 11.57 -2.38 9.95
CA LEU A 13 12.76 -3.13 10.37
C LEU A 13 13.88 -2.20 10.86
N GLU A 14 14.09 -1.05 10.21
CA GLU A 14 15.04 -0.04 10.66
C GLU A 14 14.65 0.49 12.05
N ARG A 15 13.37 0.83 12.25
CA ARG A 15 12.86 1.31 13.54
C ARG A 15 13.01 0.25 14.63
N GLN A 16 12.65 -1.00 14.35
CA GLN A 16 12.76 -2.10 15.31
C GLN A 16 14.21 -2.38 15.68
N GLY A 17 15.14 -2.36 14.72
CA GLY A 17 16.57 -2.53 14.97
C GLY A 17 17.12 -1.46 15.91
N ARG A 18 16.74 -0.19 15.69
CA ARG A 18 17.11 0.91 16.59
C ARG A 18 16.49 0.77 17.98
N SER A 19 15.21 0.39 18.07
CA SER A 19 14.54 0.14 19.35
C SER A 19 15.16 -1.02 20.14
N ALA A 20 15.73 -2.00 19.44
CA ALA A 20 16.47 -3.12 20.03
C ALA A 20 17.95 -2.77 20.33
N LEU A 21 18.37 -1.52 20.15
CA LEU A 21 19.74 -1.05 20.34
C LEU A 21 20.78 -1.83 19.50
N LEU A 22 20.36 -2.32 18.34
CA LEU A 22 21.30 -2.96 17.42
C LEU A 22 22.30 -1.91 16.90
N PRO A 23 23.59 -2.27 16.76
CA PRO A 23 24.54 -1.39 16.10
C PRO A 23 24.10 -1.06 14.67
N GLU A 24 24.33 0.16 14.21
CA GLU A 24 23.87 0.61 12.88
C GLU A 24 24.43 -0.26 11.75
N ALA A 25 25.63 -0.81 11.91
CA ALA A 25 26.23 -1.77 10.97
C ALA A 25 25.41 -3.07 10.85
N VAL A 26 24.81 -3.55 11.95
CA VAL A 26 23.97 -4.74 11.97
C VAL A 26 22.62 -4.45 11.32
N ILE A 27 22.01 -3.30 11.63
CA ILE A 27 20.76 -2.85 11.00
C ILE A 27 20.95 -2.74 9.48
N SER A 28 22.04 -2.09 9.05
CA SER A 28 22.38 -1.94 7.63
C SER A 28 22.63 -3.28 6.94
N ALA A 29 23.31 -4.22 7.59
CA ALA A 29 23.54 -5.56 7.04
C ALA A 29 22.22 -6.35 6.85
N ILE A 30 21.32 -6.30 7.83
CA ILE A 30 19.99 -6.92 7.76
C ILE A 30 19.19 -6.32 6.60
N LEU A 31 19.10 -4.99 6.52
CA LEU A 31 18.37 -4.30 5.46
C LEU A 31 18.99 -4.58 4.07
N GLY A 32 20.32 -4.66 3.97
CA GLY A 32 21.02 -4.96 2.72
C GLY A 32 20.86 -6.40 2.21
N HIS A 33 20.50 -7.36 3.09
CA HIS A 33 20.23 -8.75 2.71
C HIS A 33 18.77 -9.00 2.29
N LEU A 34 17.87 -8.05 2.54
CA LEU A 34 16.45 -8.20 2.23
C LEU A 34 16.17 -7.85 0.77
N LYS A 35 15.49 -8.78 0.09
CA LYS A 35 14.91 -8.54 -1.24
C LYS A 35 13.40 -8.39 -1.08
N ALA A 36 12.85 -7.22 -1.38
CA ALA A 36 11.41 -7.06 -1.50
C ALA A 36 10.95 -7.31 -2.93
N ARG A 37 9.85 -8.04 -3.07
CA ARG A 37 9.11 -8.16 -4.31
C ARG A 37 7.96 -7.16 -4.27
N VAL A 38 8.05 -6.10 -5.05
CA VAL A 38 6.97 -5.12 -5.19
C VAL A 38 6.07 -5.57 -6.34
N THR A 39 4.81 -5.88 -6.03
CA THR A 39 3.79 -6.19 -7.03
C THR A 39 2.90 -4.96 -7.21
N TYR A 40 2.97 -4.32 -8.37
CA TYR A 40 2.03 -3.27 -8.75
C TYR A 40 0.73 -3.91 -9.25
N ALA A 41 -0.36 -3.75 -8.51
CA ALA A 41 -1.70 -4.05 -9.01
C ALA A 41 -2.24 -2.81 -9.74
N PRO A 42 -2.76 -2.95 -10.97
CA PRO A 42 -3.41 -1.83 -11.64
C PRO A 42 -4.65 -1.42 -10.84
N ILE A 43 -4.77 -0.11 -10.60
CA ILE A 43 -5.97 0.46 -9.99
C ILE A 43 -7.11 0.25 -10.99
N GLN A 44 -8.14 -0.51 -10.60
CA GLN A 44 -9.33 -0.66 -11.41
C GLN A 44 -10.27 0.50 -11.14
N CYS A 45 -10.71 1.17 -12.21
CA CYS A 45 -11.81 2.13 -12.12
C CYS A 45 -13.09 1.33 -11.83
N GLN A 46 -13.75 1.65 -10.72
CA GLN A 46 -15.05 1.12 -10.41
C GLN A 46 -16.07 2.21 -10.70
N ASP A 47 -16.93 1.99 -11.70
CA ASP A 47 -18.04 2.87 -11.96
C ASP A 47 -19.06 2.72 -10.83
N VAL A 48 -19.30 3.80 -10.09
CA VAL A 48 -20.30 3.85 -9.03
C VAL A 48 -21.48 4.66 -9.54
N VAL A 49 -22.64 4.03 -9.64
CA VAL A 49 -23.88 4.74 -9.96
C VAL A 49 -24.29 5.54 -8.73
N LEU A 50 -24.06 6.85 -8.78
CA LEU A 50 -24.55 7.79 -7.77
C LEU A 50 -26.00 8.16 -8.13
N ASN A 51 -26.91 7.92 -7.18
CA ASN A 51 -28.35 8.09 -7.35
C ASN A 51 -28.92 7.17 -8.45
N PRO A 52 -29.18 5.88 -8.15
CA PRO A 52 -30.04 5.09 -9.01
C PRO A 52 -31.35 5.87 -9.15
N ALA A 53 -31.76 6.16 -10.38
CA ALA A 53 -33.03 6.81 -10.64
C ALA A 53 -34.08 6.06 -9.81
N ALA A 54 -34.69 6.77 -8.86
CA ALA A 54 -35.84 6.23 -8.15
C ALA A 54 -36.78 5.70 -9.23
N ASP A 55 -37.17 4.44 -9.11
CA ASP A 55 -38.18 3.83 -9.94
C ASP A 55 -39.45 4.67 -9.79
N MET A 56 -39.56 5.72 -10.61
CA MET A 56 -40.79 6.47 -10.83
C MET A 56 -41.63 5.62 -11.77
N GLY A 57 -41.98 4.42 -11.31
CA GLY A 57 -43.08 3.61 -11.79
C GLY A 57 -44.40 4.25 -11.39
N GLY A 58 -44.67 5.43 -11.94
CA GLY A 58 -45.98 6.05 -11.93
C GLY A 58 -46.55 6.05 -13.34
N SER A 59 -47.42 5.09 -13.67
CA SER A 59 -48.62 5.31 -14.49
C SER A 59 -49.52 4.08 -14.63
N SER A 60 -50.78 4.32 -14.27
CA SER A 60 -52.00 3.88 -14.97
C SER A 60 -52.41 2.40 -14.89
N ILE A 61 -53.38 2.11 -14.02
CA ILE A 61 -54.79 1.82 -14.33
C ILE A 61 -55.62 1.97 -13.05
#